data_AF-A0A0A9HQM5-F1
#
_entry.id   AF-A0A0A9HQM5-F1
#
_cell.length_a   1.000
_cell.length_b   1.000
_cell.length_c   1.000
_cell.angle_alpha   90.00
_cell.angle_beta   90.00
_cell.angle_gamma   90.00
#
_symmetry.space_group_name_H-M   'P 1'
#
loop_
_entity.id
_entity.type
_entity.pdbx_description
1 polymer ?
#
loop_
_entity_poly.entity_id
_entity_poly.type
_entity_poly.pdbx_seq_one_letter_code
_entity_poly.pdbx_strand_id
1 'polypeptide(L)'
;MNLPKSQGGLGVKNLEKMNMCLLGKWIFKAASGSGIWNQIVEAKYLRGKSCFQVKNKNTESPCWTDILALRPLVHEGCRWEVGSGTKVRFWEDSWIDGKPLALTYANLYDIVEQHEVSVREVVEGLVPLSFCRILTDEQVQKLYGLIKKNK
;
A
#
# COMPACT_ATOMS: atom_id res chain seq x y z
N MET A 1 22.88 25.77 -2.67
CA MET A 1 24.36 25.67 -2.59
C MET A 1 24.84 24.24 -2.31
N ASN A 2 24.22 23.19 -2.90
CA ASN A 2 24.71 21.81 -2.80
C ASN A 2 24.52 21.12 -4.16
N LEU A 3 25.48 21.34 -5.07
CA LEU A 3 25.55 20.63 -6.35
C LEU A 3 26.43 19.37 -6.20
N PRO A 4 26.19 18.32 -6.99
CA PRO A 4 27.09 17.16 -7.06
C PRO A 4 28.54 17.57 -7.38
N LYS A 5 29.53 16.78 -6.94
CA LYS A 5 30.94 17.03 -7.30
C LYS A 5 31.16 17.10 -8.82
N SER A 6 30.41 16.30 -9.57
CA SER A 6 30.43 16.30 -11.04
C SER A 6 29.96 17.61 -11.67
N GLN A 7 29.26 18.46 -10.92
CA GLN A 7 28.80 19.78 -11.34
C GLN A 7 29.57 20.91 -10.62
N GLY A 8 30.76 20.62 -10.06
CA GLY A 8 31.62 21.61 -9.41
C GLY A 8 31.19 22.03 -7.99
N GLY A 9 30.24 21.32 -7.37
CA GLY A 9 29.84 21.57 -5.98
C GLY A 9 30.67 20.76 -4.95
N LEU A 10 30.50 21.06 -3.66
CA LEU A 10 31.19 20.34 -2.58
C LEU A 10 30.83 18.84 -2.49
N GLY A 11 29.70 18.43 -3.09
CA GLY A 11 29.23 17.04 -3.03
C GLY A 11 28.73 16.61 -1.67
N VAL A 12 28.37 17.54 -0.78
CA VAL A 12 27.72 17.24 0.50
C VAL A 12 26.33 16.68 0.19
N LYS A 13 26.07 15.45 0.65
CA LYS A 13 24.77 14.80 0.48
C LYS A 13 23.74 15.50 1.36
N ASN A 14 22.52 15.64 0.84
CA ASN A 14 21.39 16.07 1.65
C ASN A 14 21.03 14.93 2.63
N LEU A 15 21.34 15.15 3.92
CA LEU A 15 21.13 14.16 4.98
C LEU A 15 19.65 13.84 5.21
N GLU A 16 18.77 14.83 5.08
CA GLU A 16 17.33 14.65 5.18
C GLU A 16 16.82 13.70 4.10
N LYS A 17 17.21 13.92 2.83
CA LYS A 17 16.88 13.00 1.73
C LYS A 17 17.42 11.60 1.96
N MET A 18 18.66 11.49 2.43
CA MET A 18 19.26 10.19 2.74
C MET A 18 18.50 9.47 3.86
N ASN A 19 18.12 10.19 4.92
CA ASN A 19 17.32 9.64 6.01
C ASN A 19 15.95 9.17 5.51
N MET A 20 15.28 9.98 4.67
CA MET A 20 14.01 9.58 4.07
C MET A 20 14.14 8.31 3.24
N CYS A 21 15.18 8.20 2.40
CA CYS A 21 15.41 6.97 1.63
C CYS A 21 15.64 5.75 2.54
N LEU A 22 16.35 5.91 3.65
CA LEU A 22 16.59 4.83 4.61
C LEU A 22 15.31 4.38 5.32
N LEU A 23 14.48 5.33 5.78
CA LEU A 23 13.17 5.02 6.35
C LEU A 23 12.24 4.36 5.32
N GLY A 24 12.26 4.88 4.08
CA GLY A 24 11.53 4.32 2.93
C GLY A 24 11.92 2.86 2.66
N LYS A 25 13.21 2.54 2.75
CA LYS A 25 13.70 1.15 2.63
C LYS A 25 13.11 0.25 3.72
N TRP A 26 12.97 0.74 4.95
CA TRP A 26 12.41 -0.05 6.05
C TRP A 26 10.91 -0.29 5.92
N ILE A 27 10.12 0.70 5.52
CA ILE A 27 8.69 0.48 5.26
C ILE A 27 8.48 -0.45 4.05
N PHE A 28 9.28 -0.30 2.99
CA PHE A 28 9.28 -1.25 1.88
C PHE A 28 9.61 -2.67 2.35
N LYS A 29 10.65 -2.81 3.18
CA LYS A 29 10.99 -4.09 3.79
C LYS A 29 9.85 -4.64 4.64
N ALA A 30 9.14 -3.82 5.42
CA ALA A 30 7.99 -4.26 6.21
C ALA A 30 6.84 -4.77 5.32
N ALA A 31 6.67 -4.19 4.13
CA ALA A 31 5.63 -4.55 3.17
C ALA A 31 5.91 -5.88 2.44
N SER A 32 7.15 -6.09 1.96
CA SER A 32 7.49 -7.16 1.00
C SER A 32 8.65 -8.06 1.41
N GLY A 33 9.37 -7.70 2.49
CA GLY A 33 10.58 -8.39 2.92
C GLY A 33 10.32 -9.69 3.70
N SER A 34 11.40 -10.39 3.99
CA SER A 34 11.42 -11.59 4.81
C SER A 34 12.59 -11.58 5.80
N GLY A 35 12.58 -12.52 6.76
CA GLY A 35 13.61 -12.68 7.78
C GLY A 35 13.23 -12.14 9.17
N ILE A 36 14.19 -12.19 10.11
CA ILE A 36 13.94 -12.00 11.55
C ILE A 36 13.38 -10.61 11.88
N TRP A 37 13.88 -9.57 11.21
CA TRP A 37 13.37 -8.21 11.42
C TRP A 37 11.90 -8.10 11.02
N ASN A 38 11.53 -8.70 9.88
CA ASN A 38 10.14 -8.74 9.44
C ASN A 38 9.25 -9.52 10.42
N GLN A 39 9.72 -10.64 10.96
CA GLN A 39 8.97 -11.41 11.95
C GLN A 39 8.72 -10.60 13.24
N ILE A 40 9.74 -9.87 13.72
CA ILE A 40 9.61 -8.99 14.89
C ILE A 40 8.62 -7.87 14.61
N VAL A 41 8.74 -7.21 13.45
CA VAL A 41 7.84 -6.12 13.05
C VAL A 41 6.41 -6.61 12.89
N GLU A 42 6.24 -7.79 12.27
CA GLU A 42 4.95 -8.44 12.09
C GLU A 42 4.30 -8.71 13.44
N ALA A 43 5.02 -9.35 14.37
CA ALA A 43 4.48 -9.70 15.69
C ALA A 43 4.16 -8.46 16.55
N LYS A 44 5.05 -7.45 16.53
CA LYS A 44 4.94 -6.29 17.40
C LYS A 44 3.95 -5.25 16.88
N TYR A 45 4.04 -4.91 15.60
CA TYR A 45 3.34 -3.76 15.02
C TYR A 45 2.23 -4.15 14.05
N LEU A 46 2.44 -5.14 13.18
CA LEU A 46 1.50 -5.41 12.08
C LEU A 46 0.35 -6.34 12.44
N ARG A 47 0.60 -7.35 13.27
CA ARG A 47 -0.39 -8.32 13.78
C ARG A 47 -1.25 -8.94 12.67
N GLY A 48 -0.61 -9.39 11.59
CA GLY A 48 -1.28 -10.00 10.44
C GLY A 48 -1.74 -9.03 9.37
N LYS A 49 -1.70 -7.71 9.63
CA LYS A 49 -2.14 -6.67 8.69
C LYS A 49 -1.01 -6.19 7.80
N SER A 50 -1.36 -5.56 6.69
CA SER A 50 -0.40 -4.80 5.88
C SER A 50 0.14 -3.61 6.68
N CYS A 51 1.40 -3.23 6.45
CA CYS A 51 1.96 -2.00 7.01
C CYS A 51 1.23 -0.74 6.50
N PHE A 52 0.46 -0.86 5.42
CA PHE A 52 -0.39 0.22 4.91
C PHE A 52 -1.75 0.32 5.63
N GLN A 53 -2.17 -0.73 6.33
CA GLN A 53 -3.44 -0.81 7.08
C GLN A 53 -3.32 -0.39 8.54
N VAL A 54 -2.13 -0.51 9.14
CA VAL A 54 -1.97 -0.23 10.56
C VAL A 54 -2.07 1.26 10.85
N LYS A 55 -2.81 1.62 11.90
CA LYS A 55 -2.82 2.97 12.44
C LYS A 55 -1.67 3.12 13.42
N ASN A 56 -0.98 4.26 13.37
CA ASN A 56 0.02 4.59 14.36
C ASN A 56 -0.65 4.83 15.72
N LYS A 57 -0.12 4.22 16.78
CA LYS A 57 -0.60 4.44 18.15
C LYS A 57 0.42 5.25 18.93
N ASN A 58 -0.04 6.18 19.76
CA ASN A 58 0.83 7.03 20.58
C ASN A 58 1.73 6.25 21.55
N THR A 59 1.45 4.98 21.80
CA THR A 59 2.26 4.08 22.64
C THR A 59 3.35 3.33 21.88
N GLU A 60 3.43 3.48 20.57
CA GLU A 60 4.44 2.82 19.74
C GLU A 60 5.78 3.56 19.77
N SER A 61 6.85 2.85 19.40
CA SER A 61 8.19 3.42 19.41
C SER A 61 8.33 4.57 18.40
N PRO A 62 9.01 5.67 18.73
CA PRO A 62 9.24 6.78 17.80
C PRO A 62 9.83 6.35 16.45
N CYS A 63 10.79 5.42 16.45
CA CYS A 63 11.36 4.86 15.21
C CYS A 63 10.30 4.23 14.28
N TRP A 64 9.30 3.55 14.85
CA TRP A 64 8.21 2.98 14.06
C TRP A 64 7.28 4.05 13.52
N THR A 65 6.97 5.08 14.33
CA THR A 65 6.24 6.28 13.89
C THR A 65 6.92 6.92 12.69
N ASP A 66 8.24 7.09 12.72
CA ASP A 66 9.00 7.71 11.63
C ASP A 66 9.01 6.84 10.37
N ILE A 67 9.12 5.52 10.52
CA ILE A 67 9.01 4.56 9.40
C ILE A 67 7.61 4.65 8.78
N LEU A 68 6.55 4.66 9.60
CA LEU A 68 5.17 4.76 9.11
C LEU A 68 4.87 6.11 8.47
N ALA A 69 5.52 7.19 8.89
CA ALA A 69 5.34 8.52 8.30
C ALA A 69 5.73 8.57 6.82
N LEU A 70 6.64 7.70 6.37
CA LEU A 70 7.03 7.59 4.96
C LEU A 70 6.16 6.68 4.10
N ARG A 71 5.14 6.07 4.71
CA ARG A 71 4.18 5.21 4.00
C ARG A 71 3.56 5.88 2.77
N PRO A 72 3.07 7.13 2.80
CA PRO A 72 2.45 7.74 1.62
C PRO A 72 3.43 7.86 0.44
N LEU A 73 4.68 8.26 0.74
CA LEU A 73 5.73 8.42 -0.27
C LEU A 73 6.09 7.08 -0.93
N VAL A 74 6.17 6.01 -0.14
CA VAL A 74 6.44 4.67 -0.69
C VAL A 74 5.23 4.11 -1.42
N HIS A 75 4.01 4.38 -0.94
CA HIS A 75 2.77 3.95 -1.59
C HIS A 75 2.61 4.59 -2.97
N GLU A 76 2.92 5.88 -3.11
CA GLU A 76 2.86 6.61 -4.38
C GLU A 76 3.94 6.14 -5.37
N GLY A 77 5.14 5.84 -4.88
CA GLY A 77 6.29 5.46 -5.71
C GLY A 77 6.37 3.97 -6.06
N CYS A 78 5.44 3.12 -5.58
CA CYS A 78 5.50 1.67 -5.75
C CYS A 78 4.19 1.11 -6.30
N ARG A 79 4.28 -0.06 -6.94
CA ARG A 79 3.13 -0.88 -7.32
C ARG A 79 3.26 -2.25 -6.64
N TRP A 80 2.12 -2.87 -6.39
CA TRP A 80 2.06 -4.23 -5.89
C TRP A 80 2.06 -5.23 -7.04
N GLU A 81 2.97 -6.20 -6.98
CA GLU A 81 2.87 -7.42 -7.77
C GLU A 81 2.12 -8.45 -6.92
N VAL A 82 0.91 -8.81 -7.36
CA VAL A 82 0.02 -9.65 -6.56
C VAL A 82 0.50 -11.10 -6.60
N GLY A 83 1.03 -11.56 -5.46
CA GLY A 83 1.25 -12.98 -5.17
C GLY A 83 0.00 -13.61 -4.56
N SER A 84 0.02 -13.90 -3.25
CA SER A 84 -1.14 -14.47 -2.54
C SER A 84 -2.32 -13.50 -2.37
N GLY A 85 -2.11 -12.19 -2.55
CA GLY A 85 -3.15 -11.17 -2.39
C GLY A 85 -3.67 -10.94 -0.97
N THR A 86 -3.17 -11.66 0.05
CA THR A 86 -3.70 -11.61 1.43
C THR A 86 -3.41 -10.30 2.16
N LYS A 87 -2.32 -9.61 1.81
CA LYS A 87 -1.89 -8.35 2.43
C LYS A 87 -2.04 -7.14 1.50
N VAL A 88 -2.67 -7.32 0.34
CA VAL A 88 -2.91 -6.27 -0.65
C VAL A 88 -4.37 -5.86 -0.55
N ARG A 89 -4.66 -4.59 -0.32
CA ARG A 89 -6.04 -4.09 -0.26
C ARG A 89 -6.61 -3.95 -1.66
N PHE A 90 -7.83 -4.45 -1.85
CA PHE A 90 -8.48 -4.44 -3.15
C PHE A 90 -8.70 -3.02 -3.68
N TRP A 91 -9.18 -2.10 -2.86
CA TRP A 91 -9.51 -0.74 -3.32
C TRP A 91 -8.34 0.22 -3.28
N GLU A 92 -7.60 0.23 -2.19
CA GLU A 92 -6.67 1.32 -1.87
C GLU A 92 -5.23 1.08 -2.29
N ASP A 93 -4.84 -0.16 -2.61
CA ASP A 93 -3.47 -0.44 -3.05
C ASP A 93 -3.37 -0.47 -4.58
N SER A 94 -2.21 -0.07 -5.08
CA SER A 94 -1.93 -0.01 -6.52
C SER A 94 -1.50 -1.38 -7.05
N TRP A 95 -2.48 -2.26 -7.32
CA TRP A 95 -2.23 -3.63 -7.79
C TRP A 95 -2.71 -3.89 -9.21
N ILE A 96 -3.47 -2.96 -9.82
CA ILE A 96 -3.87 -2.97 -11.22
C ILE A 96 -3.48 -1.65 -11.87
N ASP A 97 -2.83 -1.71 -13.04
CA ASP A 97 -2.51 -0.58 -13.91
C ASP A 97 -1.80 0.61 -13.21
N GLY A 98 -1.11 0.34 -12.10
CA GLY A 98 -0.29 1.32 -11.37
C GLY A 98 -1.08 2.39 -10.63
N LYS A 99 -2.40 2.23 -10.44
CA LYS A 99 -3.22 3.14 -9.61
C LYS A 99 -4.17 2.37 -8.69
N PRO A 100 -4.46 2.88 -7.48
CA PRO A 100 -5.54 2.36 -6.65
C PRO A 100 -6.89 2.38 -7.38
N LEU A 101 -7.70 1.33 -7.18
CA LEU A 101 -9.07 1.26 -7.71
C LEU A 101 -9.96 2.33 -7.07
N ALA A 102 -9.71 2.70 -5.81
CA ALA A 102 -10.40 3.78 -5.10
C ALA A 102 -10.28 5.12 -5.84
N LEU A 103 -9.17 5.35 -6.55
CA LEU A 103 -8.99 6.57 -7.36
C LEU A 103 -9.58 6.43 -8.76
N THR A 104 -9.44 5.25 -9.37
CA THR A 104 -9.89 5.02 -10.75
C THR A 104 -11.42 4.85 -10.84
N TYR A 105 -12.03 4.30 -9.78
CA TYR A 105 -13.45 4.01 -9.65
C TYR A 105 -14.04 4.62 -8.37
N ALA A 106 -13.78 5.93 -8.16
CA ALA A 106 -14.21 6.63 -6.95
C ALA A 106 -15.72 6.48 -6.66
N ASN A 107 -16.56 6.54 -7.70
CA ASN A 107 -18.00 6.37 -7.57
C ASN A 107 -18.45 4.97 -7.11
N LEU A 108 -17.64 3.92 -7.32
CA LEU A 108 -17.88 2.58 -6.80
C LEU A 108 -17.34 2.45 -5.38
N TYR A 109 -16.19 3.05 -5.12
CA TYR A 109 -15.58 3.08 -3.80
C TYR A 109 -16.47 3.79 -2.78
N ASP A 110 -17.08 4.92 -3.13
CA ASP A 110 -17.96 5.69 -2.23
C ASP A 110 -19.20 4.91 -1.75
N ILE A 111 -19.60 3.88 -2.48
CA ILE A 111 -20.80 3.10 -2.20
C ILE A 111 -20.48 1.67 -1.76
N VAL A 112 -19.21 1.24 -1.74
CA VAL A 112 -18.85 -0.11 -1.27
C VAL A 112 -18.90 -0.17 0.25
N GLU A 113 -19.36 -1.28 0.81
CA GLU A 113 -19.34 -1.42 2.28
C GLU A 113 -17.95 -1.86 2.77
N GLN A 114 -17.29 -2.75 2.04
CA GLN A 114 -16.04 -3.39 2.45
C GLN A 114 -14.79 -2.68 1.89
N HIS A 115 -14.36 -1.61 2.54
CA HIS A 115 -13.17 -0.84 2.14
C HIS A 115 -11.85 -1.57 2.44
N GLU A 116 -11.81 -2.34 3.53
CA GLU A 116 -10.61 -3.01 4.05
C GLU A 116 -10.39 -4.44 3.50
N VAL A 117 -11.16 -4.84 2.48
CA VAL A 117 -11.08 -6.18 1.89
C VAL A 117 -9.78 -6.38 1.10
N SER A 118 -9.20 -7.58 1.19
CA SER A 118 -7.99 -7.94 0.46
C SER A 118 -8.29 -8.39 -0.98
N VAL A 119 -7.30 -8.30 -1.86
CA VAL A 119 -7.40 -8.78 -3.24
C VAL A 119 -7.78 -10.26 -3.29
N ARG A 120 -7.18 -11.07 -2.41
CA ARG A 120 -7.48 -12.50 -2.34
C ARG A 120 -8.95 -12.76 -2.05
N GLU A 121 -9.49 -12.10 -1.03
CA GLU A 121 -10.87 -12.33 -0.59
C GLU A 121 -11.89 -12.05 -1.69
N VAL A 122 -11.65 -11.00 -2.49
CA VAL A 122 -12.54 -10.64 -3.61
C VAL A 122 -12.35 -11.59 -4.80
N VAL A 123 -11.10 -11.88 -5.20
CA VAL A 123 -10.81 -12.69 -6.39
C VAL A 123 -11.19 -14.18 -6.20
N GLU A 124 -10.98 -14.72 -5.00
CA GLU A 124 -11.39 -16.09 -4.63
C GLU A 124 -12.89 -16.17 -4.27
N GLY A 125 -13.60 -15.04 -4.17
CA GLY A 125 -15.01 -14.99 -3.81
C GLY A 125 -15.30 -15.36 -2.35
N LEU A 126 -14.31 -15.20 -1.46
CA LEU A 126 -14.47 -15.44 -0.02
C LEU A 126 -15.32 -14.36 0.65
N VAL A 127 -15.23 -13.12 0.15
CA VAL A 127 -16.03 -11.98 0.61
C VAL A 127 -16.77 -11.39 -0.59
N PRO A 128 -18.12 -11.45 -0.61
CA PRO A 128 -18.89 -10.76 -1.64
C PRO A 128 -18.81 -9.24 -1.41
N LEU A 129 -18.58 -8.49 -2.48
CA LEU A 129 -18.65 -7.04 -2.44
C LEU A 129 -20.11 -6.60 -2.36
N SER A 130 -20.46 -5.91 -1.28
CA SER A 130 -21.77 -5.28 -1.09
C SER A 130 -21.70 -3.79 -1.35
N PHE A 131 -22.80 -3.21 -1.80
CA PHE A 131 -22.89 -1.80 -2.11
C PHE A 131 -24.16 -1.19 -1.52
N CYS A 132 -24.09 0.06 -1.06
CA CYS A 132 -25.21 0.82 -0.48
C CYS A 132 -26.36 1.07 -1.48
N ARG A 133 -26.19 0.71 -2.75
CA ARG A 133 -27.22 0.73 -3.80
C ARG A 133 -26.93 -0.32 -4.86
N ILE A 134 -27.93 -0.62 -5.66
CA ILE A 134 -27.79 -1.47 -6.84
C ILE A 134 -26.84 -0.80 -7.84
N LEU A 135 -25.93 -1.59 -8.41
CA LEU A 135 -25.03 -1.17 -9.47
C LEU A 135 -25.73 -1.20 -10.82
N THR A 136 -25.34 -0.30 -11.73
CA THR A 136 -25.80 -0.40 -13.13
C THR A 136 -25.10 -1.56 -13.84
N ASP A 137 -25.71 -2.09 -14.90
CA ASP A 137 -25.10 -3.17 -15.70
C ASP A 137 -23.69 -2.82 -16.17
N GLU A 138 -23.47 -1.57 -16.57
CA GLU A 138 -22.14 -1.07 -16.97
C GLU A 138 -21.12 -1.14 -15.82
N GLN A 139 -21.52 -0.75 -14.60
CA GLN A 139 -20.67 -0.82 -13.41
C GLN A 139 -20.32 -2.28 -13.07
N VAL A 140 -21.30 -3.17 -13.15
CA VAL A 140 -21.11 -4.61 -12.92
C VAL A 140 -20.13 -5.20 -13.93
N GLN A 141 -20.32 -4.93 -15.23
CA GLN A 141 -19.43 -5.44 -16.27
C GLN A 141 -17.99 -4.93 -16.12
N LYS A 142 -17.80 -3.66 -15.76
CA LYS A 142 -16.46 -3.10 -15.49
C LYS A 142 -15.78 -3.81 -14.32
N LEU A 143 -16.48 -4.00 -13.20
CA LEU A 143 -15.95 -4.69 -12.03
C LEU A 143 -15.57 -6.14 -12.35
N TYR A 144 -16.46 -6.87 -13.02
CA TYR A 144 -16.20 -8.26 -13.42
C TYR A 144 -15.05 -8.39 -14.40
N GLY A 145 -14.97 -7.52 -15.41
CA GLY A 145 -13.87 -7.51 -16.37
C GLY A 145 -12.51 -7.29 -15.70
N LEU A 146 -12.47 -6.41 -14.69
CA LEU A 146 -11.28 -6.08 -13.94
C LEU A 146 -10.78 -7.25 -13.08
N ILE A 147 -11.69 -7.95 -12.39
CA ILE A 147 -11.38 -9.15 -11.60
C ILE A 147 -10.91 -10.29 -12.52
N LYS A 148 -11.58 -10.48 -13.68
CA LYS A 148 -11.27 -11.58 -14.60
C LYS A 148 -9.94 -11.41 -15.34
N LYS A 149 -9.54 -10.17 -15.63
CA LYS A 149 -8.24 -9.87 -16.29
C LYS A 149 -7.03 -10.24 -15.41
N ASN A 150 -7.22 -10.33 -14.09
CA ASN A 150 -6.16 -10.54 -13.10
C ASN A 150 -6.37 -11.82 -12.27
N LYS A 151 -7.06 -12.80 -12.84
CA LYS A 151 -7.21 -14.16 -12.32
C LYS A 151 -6.31 -15.11 -13.11
#